data_AF-A0A7V9I1G9-F1
#
_entry.id   AF-A0A7V9I1G9-F1
#
_cell.length_a   1.000
_cell.length_b   1.000
_cell.length_c   1.000
_cell.angle_alpha   90.00
_cell.angle_beta   90.00
_cell.angle_gamma   90.00
#
_symmetry.space_group_name_H-M   'P 1'
#
loop_
_entity.id
_entity.type
_entity.pdbx_description
1 polymer ?
#
loop_
_entity_poly.entity_id
_entity_poly.type
_entity_poly.pdbx_seq_one_letter_code
_entity_poly.pdbx_strand_id
1 'polypeptide(L)'
;MPQRASVIVLLACFGGCERQPQSVTDPIPDIPVNQQRTIARSEFGWQWPLSVGVGTLGCVSGAVVLRTDNVTYALNDAASAKGFASVQPAQVTVDSGPRNPLGRVKQEMRMQIFAKSAACNGTASDISAPACRQGLRDTHGLSDDELKQIEAEGRERRWRPLPPEYRSLKPLVEAGLKLCSG
;
A
#
# COMPACT_ATOMS: atom_id res chain seq x y z
N MET A 1 -65.04 -40.95 15.41
CA MET A 1 -64.45 -39.90 14.56
C MET A 1 -63.31 -39.25 15.35
N PRO A 2 -62.04 -39.62 15.10
CA PRO A 2 -60.92 -39.14 15.91
C PRO A 2 -60.36 -37.80 15.41
N GLN A 3 -60.11 -36.90 16.37
CA GLN A 3 -59.42 -35.62 16.25
C GLN A 3 -57.94 -35.84 15.91
N ARG A 4 -57.39 -35.00 15.02
CA ARG A 4 -55.94 -34.86 14.81
C ARG A 4 -55.51 -33.47 15.28
N ALA A 5 -54.81 -33.43 16.40
CA ALA A 5 -54.06 -32.27 16.84
C ALA A 5 -52.67 -32.31 16.17
N SER A 6 -52.32 -31.27 15.42
CA SER A 6 -50.97 -31.06 14.88
C SER A 6 -50.25 -30.04 15.76
N VAL A 7 -49.22 -30.49 16.47
CA VAL A 7 -48.26 -29.65 17.18
C VAL A 7 -47.14 -29.30 16.22
N ILE A 8 -46.98 -28.02 15.87
CA ILE A 8 -45.84 -27.52 15.10
C ILE A 8 -44.89 -26.86 16.11
N VAL A 9 -43.75 -27.52 16.36
CA VAL A 9 -42.63 -26.96 17.13
C VAL A 9 -41.71 -26.23 16.14
N LEU A 10 -41.74 -24.90 16.16
CA LEU A 10 -40.76 -24.06 15.47
C LEU A 10 -39.54 -23.86 16.37
N LEU A 11 -38.51 -24.70 16.19
CA LEU A 11 -37.18 -24.44 16.71
C LEU A 11 -36.50 -23.38 15.82
N ALA A 12 -36.53 -22.13 16.26
CA ALA A 12 -35.70 -21.06 15.71
C ALA A 12 -34.31 -21.12 16.38
N CYS A 13 -33.38 -21.87 15.78
CA CYS A 13 -31.96 -21.74 16.08
C CYS A 13 -31.47 -20.40 15.54
N PHE A 14 -31.43 -19.37 16.38
CA PHE A 14 -30.64 -18.17 16.11
C PHE A 14 -29.16 -18.55 16.22
N GLY A 15 -28.60 -19.02 15.11
CA GLY A 15 -27.16 -19.21 14.94
C GLY A 15 -26.46 -17.87 15.07
N GLY A 16 -25.90 -17.62 16.26
CA GLY A 16 -24.92 -16.55 16.43
C GLY A 16 -23.74 -16.82 15.51
N CYS A 17 -23.41 -15.86 14.65
CA CYS A 17 -22.13 -15.85 13.95
C CYS A 17 -21.03 -15.73 15.00
N GLU A 18 -20.52 -16.86 15.47
CA GLU A 18 -19.33 -16.92 16.30
C GLU A 18 -18.17 -16.35 15.46
N ARG A 19 -17.69 -15.15 15.82
CA ARG A 19 -16.52 -14.55 15.18
C ARG A 19 -15.34 -15.46 15.47
N GLN A 20 -15.02 -16.34 14.53
CA GLN A 20 -13.82 -17.16 14.57
C GLN A 20 -12.61 -16.22 14.75
N PRO A 21 -11.77 -16.42 15.79
CA PRO A 21 -10.60 -15.59 15.99
C PRO A 21 -9.73 -15.67 14.74
N GLN A 22 -9.42 -14.50 14.16
CA GLN A 22 -8.59 -14.42 12.96
C GLN A 22 -7.23 -15.05 13.26
N SER A 23 -6.92 -16.17 12.62
CA SER A 23 -5.65 -16.86 12.79
C SER A 23 -4.51 -16.00 12.26
N VAL A 24 -3.49 -15.77 13.09
CA VAL A 24 -2.25 -15.10 12.68
C VAL A 24 -1.44 -16.04 11.78
N THR A 25 -1.14 -15.59 10.55
CA THR A 25 -0.53 -16.45 9.52
C THR A 25 0.95 -16.76 9.78
N ASP A 26 1.71 -15.78 10.29
CA ASP A 26 3.14 -15.92 10.63
C ASP A 26 3.37 -15.30 12.02
N PRO A 27 3.08 -16.02 13.11
CA PRO A 27 3.10 -15.44 14.44
C PRO A 27 4.52 -15.01 14.85
N ILE A 28 4.61 -13.86 15.50
CA ILE A 28 5.87 -13.39 16.08
C ILE A 28 6.13 -14.21 17.34
N PRO A 29 7.31 -14.86 17.46
CA PRO A 29 7.69 -15.57 18.67
C PRO A 29 7.63 -14.66 19.90
N ASP A 30 7.22 -15.23 21.04
CA ASP A 30 7.22 -14.57 22.35
C ASP A 30 6.33 -13.33 22.49
N ILE A 31 5.51 -13.00 21.48
CA ILE A 31 4.47 -11.97 21.56
C ILE A 31 3.11 -12.65 21.79
N PRO A 32 2.33 -12.30 22.83
CA PRO A 32 0.99 -12.82 23.05
C PRO A 32 0.05 -12.62 21.85
N VAL A 33 -0.89 -13.56 21.63
CA VAL A 33 -1.82 -13.52 20.47
C VAL A 33 -2.68 -12.25 20.45
N ASN A 34 -3.04 -11.69 21.60
CA ASN A 34 -3.77 -10.42 21.72
C ASN A 34 -2.92 -9.18 21.38
N GLN A 35 -1.60 -9.33 21.24
CA GLN A 35 -0.65 -8.24 20.95
C GLN A 35 -0.07 -8.36 19.54
N GLN A 36 -0.65 -9.20 18.69
CA GLN A 36 -0.27 -9.34 17.30
C GLN A 36 -1.47 -9.63 16.39
N ARG A 37 -1.37 -9.26 15.12
CA ARG A 37 -2.35 -9.60 14.09
C ARG A 37 -1.74 -9.61 12.70
N THR A 38 -2.34 -10.37 11.79
CA THR A 38 -2.02 -10.28 10.38
C THR A 38 -2.57 -8.98 9.79
N ILE A 39 -1.74 -8.30 8.99
CA ILE A 39 -2.07 -7.10 8.23
C ILE A 39 -1.72 -7.32 6.76
N ALA A 40 -2.43 -6.62 5.87
CA ALA A 40 -2.22 -6.73 4.43
C ALA A 40 -2.21 -5.36 3.76
N ARG A 41 -1.58 -5.27 2.59
CA ARG A 41 -1.59 -4.07 1.74
C ARG A 41 -3.00 -3.55 1.48
N SER A 42 -3.99 -4.43 1.34
CA SER A 42 -5.40 -4.04 1.13
C SER A 42 -5.99 -3.20 2.26
N GLU A 43 -5.49 -3.34 3.49
CA GLU A 43 -5.93 -2.56 4.65
C GLU A 43 -5.41 -1.11 4.61
N PHE A 44 -4.19 -0.91 4.12
CA PHE A 44 -3.50 0.40 4.11
C PHE A 44 -3.52 1.07 2.72
N GLY A 45 -3.91 0.34 1.67
CA GLY A 45 -3.89 0.80 0.30
C GLY A 45 -2.54 1.39 -0.08
N TRP A 46 -2.56 2.66 -0.50
CA TRP A 46 -1.36 3.41 -0.88
C TRP A 46 -0.42 3.73 0.29
N GLN A 47 -0.90 3.64 1.54
CA GLN A 47 -0.09 3.92 2.73
C GLN A 47 0.81 2.75 3.15
N TRP A 48 0.75 1.62 2.42
CA TRP A 48 1.59 0.44 2.65
C TRP A 48 3.02 0.65 2.12
N PRO A 49 4.05 0.75 2.99
CA PRO A 49 5.40 1.13 2.59
C PRO A 49 6.31 -0.05 2.21
N LEU A 50 5.77 -1.28 2.15
CA LEU A 50 6.56 -2.51 2.06
C LEU A 50 6.39 -3.23 0.71
N SER A 51 7.45 -3.89 0.28
CA SER A 51 7.46 -4.69 -0.95
C SER A 51 6.57 -5.93 -0.85
N VAL A 52 6.55 -6.56 0.32
CA VAL A 52 5.67 -7.69 0.65
C VAL A 52 4.20 -7.29 0.68
N GLY A 53 3.28 -8.23 0.43
CA GLY A 53 1.84 -7.97 0.40
C GLY A 53 1.12 -8.14 1.75
N VAL A 54 1.69 -8.94 2.64
CA VAL A 54 1.12 -9.36 3.93
C VAL A 54 2.24 -9.49 4.95
N GLY A 55 1.93 -9.23 6.23
CA GLY A 55 2.83 -9.52 7.35
C GLY A 55 2.07 -9.58 8.67
N THR A 56 2.75 -10.01 9.72
CA THR A 56 2.21 -10.00 11.08
C THR A 56 2.75 -8.78 11.83
N LEU A 57 1.86 -7.89 12.24
CA LEU A 57 2.18 -6.75 13.08
C LEU A 57 2.10 -7.17 14.53
N GLY A 58 3.05 -6.78 15.35
CA GLY A 58 3.02 -7.02 16.79
C GLY A 58 3.57 -5.85 17.59
N CYS A 59 3.25 -5.85 18.88
CA CYS A 59 3.84 -4.92 19.83
C CYS A 59 4.33 -5.63 21.10
N VAL A 60 5.50 -5.23 21.59
CA VAL A 60 6.02 -5.63 22.90
C VAL A 60 6.61 -4.43 23.64
N SER A 61 5.98 -4.00 24.73
CA SER A 61 6.44 -2.85 25.53
C SER A 61 6.68 -1.57 24.71
N GLY A 62 5.79 -1.25 23.76
CA GLY A 62 5.92 -0.08 22.87
C GLY A 62 6.87 -0.28 21.68
N ALA A 63 7.58 -1.40 21.60
CA ALA A 63 8.33 -1.78 20.41
C ALA A 63 7.39 -2.38 19.37
N VAL A 64 7.22 -1.69 18.25
CA VAL A 64 6.37 -2.16 17.15
C VAL A 64 7.23 -2.89 16.14
N VAL A 65 6.82 -4.12 15.83
CA VAL A 65 7.55 -5.00 14.92
C VAL A 65 6.63 -5.53 13.82
N LEU A 66 7.24 -5.88 12.70
CA LEU A 66 6.58 -6.61 11.62
C LEU A 66 7.34 -7.89 11.35
N ARG A 67 6.63 -9.02 11.31
CA ARG A 67 7.17 -10.28 10.83
C ARG A 67 6.65 -10.62 9.45
N THR A 68 7.56 -10.95 8.55
CA THR A 68 7.28 -11.43 7.21
C THR A 68 8.46 -12.28 6.74
N ASP A 69 8.19 -13.33 5.96
CA ASP A 69 9.21 -14.27 5.49
C ASP A 69 10.13 -14.79 6.62
N ASN A 70 9.54 -15.06 7.79
CA ASN A 70 10.23 -15.49 9.02
C ASN A 70 11.22 -14.49 9.65
N VAL A 71 11.28 -13.25 9.18
CA VAL A 71 12.14 -12.19 9.72
C VAL A 71 11.30 -11.17 10.47
N THR A 72 11.72 -10.82 11.69
CA THR A 72 11.06 -9.79 12.52
C THR A 72 11.82 -8.48 12.42
N TYR A 73 11.18 -7.48 11.82
CA TYR A 73 11.73 -6.16 11.56
C TYR A 73 11.24 -5.12 12.57
N ALA A 74 12.12 -4.20 12.94
CA ALA A 74 11.82 -3.01 13.72
C ALA A 74 11.06 -1.99 12.86
N LEU A 75 9.89 -1.55 13.33
CA LEU A 75 9.14 -0.46 12.70
C LEU A 75 9.32 0.91 13.38
N ASN A 76 9.80 0.92 14.62
CA ASN A 76 10.07 2.14 15.40
C ASN A 76 11.38 2.04 16.19
N ASP A 77 11.82 3.16 16.78
CA ASP A 77 13.07 3.23 17.52
C ASP A 77 13.10 2.31 18.75
N ALA A 78 11.95 2.11 19.41
CA ALA A 78 11.84 1.18 20.55
C ALA A 78 12.12 -0.28 20.13
N ALA A 79 11.69 -0.69 18.93
CA ALA A 79 12.04 -2.00 18.40
C ALA A 79 13.51 -2.09 17.97
N SER A 80 14.05 -1.04 17.34
CA SER A 80 15.47 -0.98 17.00
C SER A 80 16.36 -1.09 18.25
N ALA A 81 16.00 -0.40 19.33
CA ALA A 81 16.71 -0.44 20.62
C ALA A 81 16.66 -1.82 21.30
N LYS A 82 15.67 -2.66 20.97
CA LYS A 82 15.57 -4.06 21.41
C LYS A 82 16.35 -5.04 20.53
N GLY A 83 16.99 -4.58 19.45
CA GLY A 83 17.83 -5.39 18.58
C GLY A 83 17.10 -6.09 17.42
N PHE A 84 15.86 -5.71 17.10
CA PHE A 84 15.17 -6.23 15.92
C PHE A 84 15.82 -5.71 14.62
N ALA A 85 15.68 -6.49 13.53
CA ALA A 85 16.31 -6.17 12.25
C ALA A 85 15.76 -4.88 11.63
N SER A 86 16.58 -4.13 10.88
CA SER A 86 16.12 -2.95 10.13
C SER A 86 15.08 -3.35 9.07
N VAL A 87 13.95 -2.65 8.98
CA VAL A 87 12.93 -2.88 7.95
C VAL A 87 13.33 -2.39 6.56
N GLN A 88 14.44 -1.67 6.42
CA GLN A 88 14.90 -1.13 5.13
C GLN A 88 14.94 -2.15 3.98
N PRO A 89 15.38 -3.41 4.16
CA PRO A 89 15.37 -4.42 3.09
C PRO A 89 13.95 -4.83 2.64
N ALA A 90 12.95 -4.65 3.50
CA ALA A 90 11.55 -4.96 3.21
C ALA A 90 10.75 -3.74 2.71
N GLN A 91 11.35 -2.54 2.74
CA GLN A 91 10.73 -1.36 2.16
C GLN A 91 10.81 -1.41 0.64
N VAL A 92 9.82 -0.79 -0.02
CA VAL A 92 9.88 -0.59 -1.47
C VAL A 92 11.12 0.26 -1.79
N THR A 93 12.05 -0.28 -2.57
CA THR A 93 13.20 0.48 -3.10
C THR A 93 12.76 1.26 -4.34
N VAL A 94 13.22 2.51 -4.45
CA VAL A 94 13.10 3.29 -5.69
C VAL A 94 14.51 3.57 -6.19
N ASP A 95 14.78 3.20 -7.43
CA ASP A 95 16.00 3.59 -8.13
C ASP A 95 16.12 5.12 -8.14
N SER A 96 17.28 5.62 -7.74
CA SER A 96 17.62 7.03 -7.70
C SER A 96 17.55 7.66 -9.10
N GLY A 97 16.91 8.82 -9.18
CA GLY A 97 16.41 9.44 -10.41
C GLY A 97 17.33 10.06 -11.45
N PRO A 98 16.87 10.74 -12.55
CA PRO A 98 17.75 11.06 -13.65
C PRO A 98 18.45 12.35 -13.26
N ARG A 99 19.76 12.37 -13.48
CA ARG A 99 20.60 13.45 -12.97
C ARG A 99 20.43 14.77 -13.72
N ASN A 100 19.45 14.89 -14.64
CA ASN A 100 19.30 16.02 -15.55
C ASN A 100 17.82 16.31 -15.99
N PRO A 101 17.11 17.27 -15.37
CA PRO A 101 15.77 17.68 -15.80
C PRO A 101 15.79 18.57 -17.06
N LEU A 102 14.71 18.57 -17.85
CA LEU A 102 14.60 19.41 -19.06
C LEU A 102 14.49 20.90 -18.69
N GLY A 103 15.63 21.62 -18.73
CA GLY A 103 15.75 22.98 -18.19
C GLY A 103 14.91 24.06 -18.87
N ARG A 104 14.58 23.91 -20.16
CA ARG A 104 13.80 24.92 -20.91
C ARG A 104 12.30 24.93 -20.57
N VAL A 105 11.79 23.86 -19.97
CA VAL A 105 10.38 23.75 -19.55
C VAL A 105 10.35 23.87 -18.03
N LYS A 106 9.61 24.83 -17.48
CA LYS A 106 9.47 25.02 -16.03
C LYS A 106 8.90 23.77 -15.36
N GLN A 107 9.30 23.49 -14.12
CA GLN A 107 8.89 22.29 -13.38
C GLN A 107 7.36 22.10 -13.32
N GLU A 108 6.62 23.16 -13.00
CA GLU A 108 5.15 23.12 -12.97
C GLU A 108 4.55 22.66 -14.31
N MET A 109 5.10 23.18 -15.42
CA MET A 109 4.68 22.79 -16.76
C MET A 109 5.04 21.32 -17.05
N ARG A 110 6.23 20.85 -16.64
CA ARG A 110 6.60 19.43 -16.78
C ARG A 110 5.65 18.50 -16.00
N MET A 111 5.24 18.90 -14.79
CA MET A 111 4.24 18.16 -13.99
C MET A 111 2.87 18.09 -14.68
N GLN A 112 2.41 19.21 -15.27
CA GLN A 112 1.14 19.24 -16.00
C GLN A 112 1.20 18.37 -17.27
N ILE A 113 2.29 18.45 -18.04
CA ILE A 113 2.51 17.63 -19.23
C ILE A 113 2.52 16.15 -18.85
N PHE A 114 3.24 15.78 -17.79
CA PHE A 114 3.24 14.42 -17.27
C PHE A 114 1.83 13.94 -16.94
N ALA A 115 1.04 14.73 -16.20
CA ALA A 115 -0.31 14.33 -15.81
C ALA A 115 -1.22 14.06 -17.01
N LYS A 116 -1.15 14.93 -18.03
CA LYS A 116 -1.90 14.75 -19.28
C LYS A 116 -1.39 13.55 -20.09
N SER A 117 -0.08 13.34 -20.17
CA SER A 117 0.51 12.19 -20.87
C SER A 117 0.09 10.85 -20.24
N ALA A 118 -0.01 10.80 -18.91
CA ALA A 118 -0.49 9.61 -18.18
C ALA A 118 -1.96 9.29 -18.50
N ALA A 119 -2.78 10.33 -18.72
CA ALA A 119 -4.18 10.16 -19.11
C ALA A 119 -4.37 9.62 -20.54
N CYS A 120 -3.38 9.80 -21.43
CA CYS A 120 -3.43 9.27 -22.80
C CYS A 120 -3.56 7.74 -22.87
N ASN A 121 -3.19 7.02 -21.81
CA ASN A 121 -3.28 5.56 -21.75
C ASN A 121 -4.63 5.05 -21.19
N GLY A 122 -5.54 5.95 -20.78
CA GLY A 122 -6.74 5.61 -19.99
C GLY A 122 -8.03 5.38 -20.78
N THR A 123 -8.08 5.62 -22.09
CA THR A 123 -9.31 5.49 -22.87
C THR A 123 -9.16 4.39 -23.93
N ALA A 124 -10.06 3.42 -23.86
CA ALA A 124 -10.11 2.21 -24.66
C ALA A 124 -10.18 2.49 -26.18
N SER A 125 -9.01 2.67 -26.80
CA SER A 125 -8.65 2.29 -28.17
C SER A 125 -7.18 2.67 -28.35
N ASP A 126 -6.31 1.69 -28.58
CA ASP A 126 -4.84 1.86 -28.67
C ASP A 126 -4.39 2.89 -29.73
N ILE A 127 -5.28 3.27 -30.65
CA ILE A 127 -5.06 4.27 -31.68
C ILE A 127 -5.08 5.71 -31.11
N SER A 128 -5.73 5.92 -29.96
CA SER A 128 -5.90 7.25 -29.36
C SER A 128 -4.66 7.75 -28.59
N ALA A 129 -3.84 6.84 -28.05
CA ALA A 129 -2.67 7.21 -27.25
C ALA A 129 -1.57 7.91 -28.06
N PRO A 130 -1.19 7.45 -29.28
CA PRO A 130 -0.23 8.17 -30.12
C PRO A 130 -0.72 9.57 -30.53
N ALA A 131 -1.99 9.70 -30.92
CA ALA A 131 -2.59 10.99 -31.29
C ALA A 131 -2.65 11.96 -30.09
N CYS A 132 -2.99 11.46 -28.90
CA CYS A 132 -2.98 12.23 -27.65
C CYS A 132 -1.56 12.75 -27.33
N ARG A 133 -0.54 11.89 -27.43
CA ARG A 133 0.86 12.28 -27.21
C ARG A 133 1.38 13.25 -28.27
N GLN A 134 1.00 13.08 -29.53
CA GLN A 134 1.30 14.02 -30.60
C GLN A 134 0.73 15.41 -30.29
N GLY A 135 -0.55 15.50 -29.91
CA GLY A 135 -1.18 16.76 -29.53
C GLY A 135 -0.50 17.47 -28.35
N LEU A 136 0.01 16.71 -27.37
CA LEU A 136 0.81 17.26 -26.27
C LEU A 136 2.13 17.86 -26.75
N ARG A 137 2.81 17.18 -27.69
CA ARG A 137 4.05 17.69 -28.28
C ARG A 137 3.82 18.98 -29.04
N ASP A 138 2.79 19.02 -29.86
CA ASP A 138 2.45 20.20 -30.68
C ASP A 138 2.06 21.39 -29.80
N THR A 139 1.23 21.16 -28.78
CA THR A 139 0.78 22.21 -27.85
C THR A 139 1.93 22.86 -27.07
N HIS A 140 2.96 22.08 -26.73
CA HIS A 140 4.05 22.51 -25.86
C HIS A 140 5.39 22.70 -26.60
N GLY A 141 5.41 22.53 -27.93
CA GLY A 141 6.62 22.61 -28.75
C GLY A 141 7.71 21.65 -28.27
N LEU A 142 7.36 20.39 -28.01
CA LEU A 142 8.28 19.36 -27.51
C LEU A 142 8.71 18.41 -28.64
N SER A 143 9.97 18.00 -28.64
CA SER A 143 10.39 16.80 -29.36
C SER A 143 9.83 15.54 -28.70
N ASP A 144 9.93 14.41 -29.41
CA ASP A 144 9.58 13.10 -28.84
C ASP A 144 10.45 12.75 -27.63
N ASP A 145 11.74 13.04 -27.69
CA ASP A 145 12.69 12.77 -26.62
C ASP A 145 12.44 13.63 -25.38
N GLU A 146 12.01 14.88 -25.57
CA GLU A 146 11.68 15.78 -24.47
C GLU A 146 10.40 15.35 -23.75
N LEU A 147 9.39 14.88 -24.50
CA LEU A 147 8.20 14.28 -23.90
C LEU A 147 8.58 13.01 -23.12
N LYS A 148 9.41 12.13 -23.69
CA LYS A 148 9.92 10.93 -22.98
C LYS A 148 10.70 11.27 -21.71
N GLN A 149 11.51 12.34 -21.75
CA GLN A 149 12.26 12.80 -20.59
C GLN A 149 11.33 13.30 -19.48
N ILE A 150 10.31 14.08 -19.81
CA ILE A 150 9.27 14.52 -18.85
C ILE A 150 8.52 13.32 -18.29
N GLU A 151 8.18 12.35 -19.12
CA GLU A 151 7.52 11.11 -18.70
C GLU A 151 8.38 10.28 -17.75
N ALA A 152 9.68 10.16 -18.03
CA ALA A 152 10.64 9.49 -17.16
C ALA A 152 10.80 10.22 -15.82
N GLU A 153 11.01 11.54 -15.86
CA GLU A 153 11.11 12.38 -14.68
C GLU A 153 9.84 12.30 -13.82
N GLY A 154 8.65 12.37 -14.43
CA GLY A 154 7.39 12.30 -13.70
C GLY A 154 7.09 10.91 -13.12
N ARG A 155 7.47 9.83 -13.81
CA ARG A 155 7.36 8.45 -13.28
C ARG A 155 8.15 8.27 -12.00
N GLU A 156 9.33 8.86 -12.01
CA GLU A 156 10.31 8.62 -10.97
C GLU A 156 10.20 9.63 -9.83
N ARG A 157 9.93 10.91 -10.11
CA ARG A 157 9.54 11.90 -9.09
C ARG A 157 8.11 11.72 -8.60
N ARG A 158 7.39 10.72 -9.11
CA ARG A 158 6.02 10.36 -8.72
C ARG A 158 5.06 11.56 -8.80
N TRP A 159 5.15 12.33 -9.88
CA TRP A 159 4.21 13.43 -10.12
C TRP A 159 2.79 12.88 -10.26
N ARG A 160 1.76 13.67 -9.91
CA ARG A 160 0.36 13.29 -10.14
C ARG A 160 0.15 12.97 -11.64
N PRO A 161 -0.66 11.96 -11.99
CA PRO A 161 -1.59 11.20 -11.15
C PRO A 161 -0.96 9.99 -10.45
N LEU A 162 0.36 9.82 -10.47
CA LEU A 162 0.96 8.70 -9.75
C LEU A 162 0.69 8.83 -8.24
N PRO A 163 0.43 7.71 -7.56
CA PRO A 163 0.28 7.74 -6.11
C PRO A 163 1.60 8.25 -5.48
N PRO A 164 1.54 9.07 -4.44
CA PRO A 164 2.73 9.53 -3.73
C PRO A 164 3.55 8.33 -3.20
N GLU A 165 4.86 8.51 -3.08
CA GLU A 165 5.73 7.53 -2.44
C GLU A 165 5.55 7.63 -0.92
N TYR A 166 5.08 6.56 -0.29
CA TYR A 166 5.05 6.49 1.18
C TYR A 166 6.16 5.56 1.66
N ARG A 167 7.25 6.17 2.15
CA ARG A 167 8.27 5.49 2.99
C ARG A 167 7.93 5.55 4.48
N SER A 168 6.87 6.26 4.84
CA SER A 168 6.55 6.44 6.24
C SER A 168 6.01 5.13 6.80
N LEU A 169 6.75 4.57 7.76
CA LEU A 169 6.26 3.47 8.58
C LEU A 169 5.14 3.91 9.52
N LYS A 170 4.84 5.22 9.63
CA LYS A 170 3.90 5.79 10.58
C LYS A 170 2.54 5.09 10.62
N PRO A 171 1.87 4.77 9.49
CA PRO A 171 0.59 4.06 9.52
C PRO A 171 0.69 2.67 10.16
N LEU A 172 1.78 1.94 9.88
CA LEU A 172 2.07 0.65 10.49
C LEU A 172 2.41 0.78 11.98
N VAL A 173 3.21 1.79 12.33
CA VAL A 173 3.58 2.08 13.74
C VAL A 173 2.34 2.44 14.55
N GLU A 174 1.47 3.32 14.05
CA GLU A 174 0.22 3.69 14.70
C GLU A 174 -0.73 2.50 14.85
N ALA A 175 -0.82 1.64 13.83
CA ALA A 175 -1.59 0.41 13.91
C ALA A 175 -1.02 -0.56 14.96
N GLY A 176 0.30 -0.66 15.07
CA GLY A 176 0.97 -1.56 16.01
C GLY A 176 0.92 -1.06 17.44
N LEU A 177 1.00 0.26 17.65
CA LEU A 177 0.87 0.86 18.98
C LEU A 177 -0.48 0.56 19.63
N LYS A 178 -1.55 0.43 18.84
CA LYS A 178 -2.87 0.01 19.34
C LYS A 178 -2.87 -1.42 19.90
N LEU A 179 -1.92 -2.26 19.49
CA LEU A 179 -1.76 -3.63 20.01
C LEU A 179 -1.02 -3.66 21.36
N CYS A 180 -0.28 -2.60 21.71
CA CYS A 180 0.47 -2.55 22.97
C CYS A 180 -0.43 -2.41 24.22
N SER A 181 -1.67 -1.96 24.02
CA SER A 181 -2.65 -1.75 25.09
C SER A 181 -3.59 -2.95 25.30
N GLY A 182 -3.37 -4.02 24.52
CA GLY A 182 -4.17 -5.25 24.54
C GLY A 182 -3.70 -6.27 25.54
#